data_AF-A0AA36G313-F1
#
_entry.id   AF-A0AA36G313-F1
#
_cell.length_a   1.000
_cell.length_b   1.000
_cell.length_c   1.000
_cell.angle_alpha   90.00
_cell.angle_beta   90.00
_cell.angle_gamma   90.00
#
_symmetry.space_group_name_H-M   'P 1'
#
loop_
_entity.id
_entity.type
_entity.pdbx_description
1 polymer ?
#
loop_
_entity_poly.entity_id
_entity_poly.type
_entity_poly.pdbx_seq_one_letter_code
_entity_poly.pdbx_strand_id
1 'polypeptide(L)'
;MDDLKKLLRERDHLDSKIALEESILKQLIRLANDRKALQAKIAESLEAAHADERLRKEAGASELETQKEDFEIVHRTSNDPFARVINVLPGGPADEDGLKEDDYILQWGPIHRAIFTGIVGMAEEAKNAEGTLASFVFFRLLQFVVRWYLFGKCTFRTFSYFGLRGRRQSELNDSTVLSIIPPNKKWRICNEAVSLIHSIASGLWAAYALLYFPNLLSDMINYRCDVGVNLLFLSAGYLIHDLADLLINERSKRILELLFHHFIVLLAFATTLVTNKFLGVVICGLLMELNSIFLHSRSMLNLYGTDKKSPQFRMVALLNMVTLIVFRMAVSVYLFYWMATNFNSMQWLEAIPTVLVISSLCTTNTVLAYRVMAADGLFGTSRARKNANPGAVDGPEGELSSEDEQEDGPGAPVEVAVQTPNGEVNTTVYAHVETHDIPPV
;
A
#
# COMPACT_ATOMS: atom_id res chain seq x y z
N MET A 1 -55.13 22.61 -19.52
CA MET A 1 -54.68 23.85 -18.84
C MET A 1 -53.41 23.62 -18.03
N ASP A 2 -53.28 22.49 -17.33
CA ASP A 2 -52.07 22.19 -16.53
C ASP A 2 -50.83 21.86 -17.36
N ASP A 3 -50.98 21.19 -18.51
CA ASP A 3 -49.86 20.96 -19.43
C ASP A 3 -49.28 22.25 -20.01
N LEU A 4 -50.14 23.24 -20.32
CA LEU A 4 -49.70 24.55 -20.78
C LEU A 4 -48.91 25.30 -19.70
N LYS A 5 -49.34 25.21 -18.43
CA LYS A 5 -48.60 25.78 -17.29
C LYS A 5 -47.26 25.08 -17.07
N LYS A 6 -47.18 23.76 -17.32
CA LYS A 6 -45.94 23.00 -17.24
C LYS A 6 -44.94 23.45 -18.32
N LEU A 7 -45.40 23.56 -19.57
CA LEU A 7 -44.57 24.02 -20.69
C LEU A 7 -44.09 25.46 -20.52
N LEU A 8 -44.93 26.36 -19.98
CA LEU A 8 -44.52 27.74 -19.69
C LEU A 8 -43.42 27.82 -18.62
N ARG A 9 -43.52 27.02 -17.54
CA ARG A 9 -42.47 26.95 -16.52
C ARG A 9 -41.16 26.39 -17.06
N GLU A 10 -41.24 25.41 -17.95
CA GLU A 10 -40.06 24.78 -18.56
C GLU A 10 -39.35 25.74 -19.52
N ARG A 11 -40.12 26.53 -20.30
CA ARG A 11 -39.60 27.64 -21.10
C ARG A 11 -38.88 28.68 -20.22
N ASP A 12 -39.52 29.16 -19.17
CA ASP A 12 -38.92 30.20 -18.30
C ASP A 12 -37.63 29.72 -17.63
N HIS A 13 -37.57 28.43 -17.28
CA HIS A 13 -36.36 27.80 -16.74
C HIS A 13 -35.24 27.69 -17.80
N LEU A 14 -35.57 27.38 -19.06
CA LEU A 14 -34.62 27.37 -20.18
C LEU A 14 -34.09 28.78 -20.48
N ASP A 15 -34.96 29.79 -20.51
CA ASP A 15 -34.56 31.19 -20.73
C ASP A 15 -33.61 31.69 -19.62
N SER A 16 -33.86 31.28 -18.37
CA SER A 16 -32.95 31.59 -17.26
C SER A 16 -31.57 30.94 -17.41
N LYS A 17 -31.49 29.72 -17.95
CA LYS A 17 -30.21 29.04 -18.20
C LYS A 17 -29.43 29.71 -19.32
N ILE A 18 -30.12 30.07 -20.41
CA ILE A 18 -29.51 30.79 -21.54
C ILE A 18 -28.93 32.13 -21.06
N ALA A 19 -29.68 32.89 -20.25
CA ALA A 19 -29.18 34.15 -19.68
C ALA A 19 -27.93 33.97 -18.80
N LEU A 20 -27.85 32.87 -18.05
CA LEU A 20 -26.67 32.54 -17.25
C LEU A 20 -25.45 32.23 -18.13
N GLU A 21 -25.63 31.41 -19.18
CA GLU A 21 -24.56 31.08 -20.13
C GLU A 21 -24.05 32.32 -20.87
N GLU A 22 -24.95 33.22 -21.29
CA GLU A 22 -24.56 34.50 -21.90
C GLU A 22 -23.75 35.38 -20.94
N SER A 23 -24.09 35.39 -19.64
CA SER A 23 -23.33 36.10 -18.62
C SER A 23 -21.93 35.51 -18.45
N ILE A 24 -21.81 34.18 -18.43
CA ILE A 24 -20.52 33.47 -18.33
C ILE A 24 -19.67 33.78 -19.57
N LEU A 25 -20.25 33.76 -20.77
CA LEU A 25 -19.54 34.08 -22.01
C LEU A 25 -19.00 35.51 -22.00
N LYS A 26 -19.79 36.48 -21.53
CA LYS A 26 -19.35 37.88 -21.37
C LYS A 26 -18.19 38.00 -20.38
N GLN A 27 -18.20 37.25 -19.28
CA GLN A 27 -17.07 37.22 -18.33
C GLN A 27 -15.81 36.62 -18.96
N LEU A 28 -15.94 35.53 -19.69
CA LEU A 28 -14.84 34.90 -20.43
C LEU A 28 -14.19 35.86 -21.43
N ILE A 29 -15.00 36.61 -22.17
CA ILE A 29 -14.50 37.62 -23.12
C ILE A 29 -13.75 38.74 -22.40
N ARG A 30 -14.25 39.22 -21.25
CA ARG A 30 -13.55 40.22 -20.43
C ARG A 30 -12.20 39.68 -19.95
N LEU A 31 -12.18 38.49 -19.36
CA LEU A 31 -10.96 37.82 -18.92
C LEU A 31 -9.95 37.61 -20.06
N ALA A 32 -10.42 37.26 -21.25
CA ALA A 32 -9.56 37.10 -22.43
C ALA A 32 -8.94 38.45 -22.85
N ASN A 33 -9.71 39.53 -22.82
CA ASN A 33 -9.21 40.88 -23.11
C ASN A 33 -8.23 41.37 -22.04
N ASP A 34 -8.53 41.12 -20.76
CA ASP A 34 -7.64 41.47 -19.63
C ASP A 34 -6.31 40.72 -19.74
N ARG A 35 -6.35 39.42 -20.09
CA ARG A 35 -5.14 38.63 -20.36
C ARG A 35 -4.31 39.24 -21.49
N LYS A 36 -4.95 39.67 -22.58
CA LYS A 36 -4.27 40.30 -23.72
C LYS A 36 -3.62 41.63 -23.32
N ALA A 37 -4.31 42.44 -22.52
CA ALA A 37 -3.76 43.69 -21.97
C ALA A 37 -2.58 43.43 -21.04
N LEU A 38 -2.67 42.40 -20.18
CA LEU A 38 -1.58 42.01 -19.28
C LEU A 38 -0.35 41.54 -20.08
N GLN A 39 -0.55 40.76 -21.14
CA GLN A 39 0.54 40.32 -22.01
C GLN A 39 1.22 41.49 -22.72
N ALA A 40 0.46 42.47 -23.21
CA ALA A 40 1.02 43.68 -23.81
C ALA A 40 1.86 44.48 -22.80
N LYS A 41 1.38 44.60 -21.56
CA LYS A 41 2.10 45.31 -20.49
C LYS A 41 3.38 44.59 -20.07
N ILE A 42 3.36 43.26 -20.04
CA ILE A 42 4.56 42.44 -19.79
C ILE A 42 5.58 42.67 -20.91
N ALA A 43 5.16 42.64 -22.18
CA ALA A 43 6.03 42.89 -23.32
C ALA A 43 6.67 44.29 -23.26
N GLU A 44 5.87 45.32 -23.00
CA GLU A 44 6.36 46.70 -22.82
C GLU A 44 7.36 46.81 -21.67
N SER A 45 7.08 46.18 -20.52
CA SER A 45 8.00 46.19 -19.38
C SER A 45 9.31 45.46 -19.66
N LEU A 46 9.27 44.40 -20.47
CA LEU A 46 10.45 43.65 -20.87
C LEU A 46 11.29 44.45 -21.87
N GLU A 47 10.65 45.08 -22.84
CA GLU A 47 11.32 46.01 -23.77
C GLU A 47 11.96 47.18 -23.03
N ALA A 48 11.26 47.77 -22.06
CA ALA A 48 11.79 48.84 -21.22
C ALA A 48 12.98 48.38 -20.37
N ALA A 49 12.91 47.18 -19.79
CA ALA A 49 14.03 46.61 -19.03
C ALA A 49 15.25 46.35 -19.93
N HIS A 50 15.04 45.81 -21.14
CA HIS A 50 16.11 45.62 -22.11
C HIS A 50 16.67 46.95 -22.66
N ALA A 51 15.83 47.98 -22.82
CA ALA A 51 16.26 49.32 -23.23
C ALA A 51 17.06 50.02 -22.13
N ASP A 52 16.64 49.92 -20.87
CA ASP A 52 17.39 50.44 -19.71
C ASP A 52 18.74 49.72 -19.55
N GLU A 53 18.78 48.41 -19.79
CA GLU A 53 20.03 47.65 -19.81
C GLU A 53 20.95 48.07 -20.97
N ARG A 54 20.40 48.35 -22.16
CA ARG A 54 21.16 48.90 -23.30
C ARG A 54 21.69 50.30 -22.99
N LEU A 55 20.87 51.17 -22.41
CA LEU A 55 21.29 52.52 -22.01
C LEU A 55 22.32 52.49 -20.89
N ARG A 56 22.23 51.54 -19.94
CA ARG A 56 23.28 51.29 -18.94
C ARG A 56 24.59 50.80 -19.57
N LYS A 57 24.52 49.96 -20.60
CA LYS A 57 25.68 49.53 -21.38
C LYS A 57 26.30 50.69 -22.19
N GLU A 58 25.48 51.59 -22.73
CA GLU A 58 25.92 52.78 -23.49
C GLU A 58 26.44 53.92 -22.58
N ALA A 59 25.85 54.15 -21.41
CA ALA A 59 26.30 55.14 -20.43
C ALA A 59 27.59 54.70 -19.71
N GLY A 60 27.90 53.41 -19.71
CA GLY A 60 29.20 52.85 -19.31
C GLY A 60 30.27 52.86 -20.41
N ALA A 61 29.95 53.37 -21.61
CA ALA A 61 30.84 53.33 -22.78
C ALA A 61 31.94 54.42 -22.77
N SER A 62 32.65 54.57 -21.64
CA SER A 62 34.03 55.07 -21.67
C SER A 62 35.03 54.07 -21.12
N GLU A 63 34.62 52.95 -20.54
CA GLU A 63 35.56 51.93 -20.06
C GLU A 63 34.82 50.60 -19.85
N LEU A 64 34.37 49.96 -20.92
CA LEU A 64 34.11 48.52 -20.86
C LEU A 64 34.18 47.95 -22.28
N GLU A 65 35.28 47.25 -22.54
CA GLU A 65 35.34 46.20 -23.54
C GLU A 65 34.06 45.36 -23.47
N THR A 66 33.60 44.90 -24.64
CA THR A 66 32.50 43.96 -24.81
C THR A 66 32.68 42.73 -23.91
N GLN A 67 32.29 42.83 -22.64
CA GLN A 67 31.94 41.67 -21.85
C GLN A 67 30.59 41.22 -22.41
N LYS A 68 30.66 40.45 -23.50
CA LYS A 68 29.90 39.19 -23.47
C LYS A 68 30.20 38.64 -22.08
N GLU A 69 29.18 38.35 -21.28
CA GLU A 69 29.37 37.28 -20.31
C GLU A 69 29.70 36.07 -21.18
N ASP A 70 30.97 35.93 -21.55
CA ASP A 70 31.59 34.68 -21.90
C ASP A 70 31.46 33.91 -20.60
N PHE A 71 30.28 33.33 -20.39
CA PHE A 71 30.15 32.18 -19.52
C PHE A 71 31.24 31.26 -20.03
N GLU A 72 32.32 31.15 -19.26
CA GLU A 72 33.41 30.24 -19.55
C GLU A 72 32.72 28.93 -19.90
N ILE A 73 32.82 28.53 -21.18
CA ILE A 73 32.22 27.27 -21.65
C ILE A 73 32.82 26.26 -20.72
N VAL A 74 32.00 25.75 -19.80
CA VAL A 74 32.53 25.01 -18.66
C VAL A 74 33.04 23.73 -19.29
N HIS A 75 34.37 23.65 -19.49
CA HIS A 75 35.06 22.56 -20.15
C HIS A 75 35.10 21.35 -19.20
N ARG A 76 33.94 20.98 -18.67
CA ARG A 76 33.74 19.76 -17.89
C ARG A 76 33.70 18.61 -18.89
N THR A 77 34.23 17.49 -18.44
CA THR A 77 34.62 16.29 -19.19
C THR A 77 33.49 15.56 -19.93
N SER A 78 32.30 16.14 -20.06
CA SER A 78 31.14 15.57 -20.74
C SER A 78 30.37 16.71 -21.43
N ASN A 79 30.54 16.81 -22.76
CA ASN A 79 29.74 17.65 -23.66
C ASN A 79 28.45 16.91 -24.05
N ASP A 80 27.73 16.40 -23.07
CA ASP A 80 26.58 15.57 -23.35
C ASP A 80 25.32 16.47 -23.49
N PRO A 81 24.60 16.43 -24.63
CA PRO A 81 23.50 17.36 -24.91
C PRO A 81 22.23 17.08 -24.11
N PHE A 82 21.66 18.08 -23.43
CA PHE A 82 20.49 17.84 -22.56
C PHE A 82 19.14 18.17 -23.21
N ALA A 83 19.13 18.89 -24.33
CA ALA A 83 17.92 19.22 -25.08
C ALA A 83 18.18 19.18 -26.60
N ARG A 84 17.12 18.99 -27.39
CA ARG A 84 17.14 19.05 -28.86
C ARG A 84 16.17 20.12 -29.32
N VAL A 85 16.58 20.91 -30.30
CA VAL A 85 15.74 21.93 -30.93
C VAL A 85 14.69 21.24 -31.79
N ILE A 86 13.42 21.45 -31.44
CA ILE A 86 12.29 20.78 -32.11
C ILE A 86 11.84 21.57 -33.35
N ASN A 87 11.93 22.89 -33.32
CA ASN A 87 11.57 23.75 -34.44
C ASN A 87 12.21 25.13 -34.24
N VAL A 88 12.59 25.77 -35.33
CA VAL A 88 13.11 27.15 -35.35
C VAL A 88 12.21 27.99 -36.24
N LEU A 89 11.78 29.14 -35.72
CA LEU A 89 10.89 30.04 -36.46
C LEU A 89 11.66 30.72 -37.61
N PRO A 90 11.22 30.57 -38.87
CA PRO A 90 11.90 31.18 -40.02
C PRO A 90 11.91 32.72 -39.93
N GLY A 91 13.08 33.33 -40.11
CA GLY A 91 13.29 34.77 -39.95
C GLY A 91 13.19 35.29 -38.51
N GLY A 92 13.21 34.39 -37.53
CA GLY A 92 13.36 34.75 -36.12
C GLY A 92 14.83 34.92 -35.72
N PRO A 93 15.13 35.51 -34.54
CA PRO A 93 16.50 35.72 -34.07
C PRO A 93 17.34 34.43 -34.03
N ALA A 94 16.71 33.30 -33.71
CA ALA A 94 17.37 31.99 -33.68
C ALA A 94 17.72 31.44 -35.07
N ASP A 95 16.93 31.75 -36.11
CA ASP A 95 17.19 31.35 -37.50
C ASP A 95 18.28 32.26 -38.11
N GLU A 96 18.25 33.56 -37.79
CA GLU A 96 19.29 34.52 -38.18
C GLU A 96 20.66 34.19 -37.56
N ASP A 97 20.67 33.73 -36.30
CA ASP A 97 21.87 33.25 -35.60
C ASP A 97 22.28 31.82 -36.03
N GLY A 98 21.54 31.19 -36.95
CA GLY A 98 21.90 29.94 -37.60
C GLY A 98 21.56 28.65 -36.83
N LEU A 99 20.72 28.72 -35.80
CA LEU A 99 20.19 27.55 -35.09
C LEU A 99 19.23 26.77 -36.00
N LYS A 100 19.36 25.44 -36.05
CA LYS A 100 18.54 24.58 -36.90
C LYS A 100 17.67 23.63 -36.09
N GLU A 101 16.62 23.14 -36.73
CA GLU A 101 15.90 21.97 -36.24
C GLU A 101 16.87 20.79 -36.10
N ASP A 102 16.66 19.96 -35.08
CA ASP A 102 17.54 18.84 -34.69
C ASP A 102 18.90 19.20 -34.07
N ASP A 103 19.23 20.48 -33.92
CA ASP A 103 20.42 20.88 -33.18
C ASP A 103 20.33 20.49 -31.70
N TYR A 104 21.47 20.10 -31.14
CA TYR A 104 21.58 19.66 -29.75
C TYR A 104 22.12 20.79 -28.86
N ILE A 105 21.39 21.08 -27.79
CA ILE A 105 21.77 22.10 -26.80
C ILE A 105 22.68 21.45 -25.76
N LEU A 106 23.91 21.94 -25.70
CA LEU A 106 24.92 21.53 -24.71
C LEU A 106 24.80 22.33 -23.41
N GLN A 107 24.56 23.64 -23.54
CA GLN A 107 24.50 24.58 -22.43
C GLN A 107 23.54 25.73 -22.77
N TRP A 108 22.78 26.20 -21.78
CA TRP A 108 21.93 27.38 -21.88
C TRP A 108 22.19 28.27 -20.65
N GLY A 109 23.01 29.31 -20.82
CA GLY A 109 23.51 30.11 -19.70
C GLY A 109 24.23 29.24 -18.66
N PRO A 110 23.85 29.24 -17.37
CA PRO A 110 24.45 28.37 -16.37
C PRO A 110 23.96 26.91 -16.41
N ILE A 111 22.87 26.62 -17.16
CA ILE A 111 22.22 25.31 -17.18
C ILE A 111 22.96 24.39 -18.16
N HIS A 112 23.40 23.25 -17.66
CA HIS A 112 23.99 22.15 -18.40
C HIS A 112 23.37 20.83 -17.93
N ARG A 113 23.70 19.72 -18.60
CA ARG A 113 23.11 18.39 -18.33
C ARG A 113 23.00 18.04 -16.86
N ALA A 114 24.09 18.15 -16.09
CA ALA A 114 24.08 17.73 -14.68
C ALA A 114 23.09 18.52 -13.81
N ILE A 115 23.01 19.84 -14.01
CA ILE A 115 22.03 20.68 -13.31
C ILE A 115 20.62 20.34 -13.78
N PHE A 116 20.42 20.17 -15.09
CA PHE A 116 19.11 19.82 -15.64
C PHE A 116 18.60 18.48 -15.10
N THR A 117 19.44 17.44 -15.12
CA THR A 117 19.11 16.13 -14.54
C THR A 117 18.88 16.21 -13.03
N GLY A 118 19.62 17.06 -12.33
CA GLY A 118 19.41 17.30 -10.90
C GLY A 118 18.03 17.92 -10.62
N ILE A 119 17.65 18.96 -11.37
CA ILE A 119 16.35 19.63 -11.20
C ILE A 119 15.20 18.67 -11.53
N VAL A 120 15.29 17.91 -12.62
CA VAL A 120 14.27 16.93 -13.00
C VAL A 120 14.17 15.82 -11.96
N GLY A 121 15.30 15.30 -11.48
CA GLY A 121 15.34 14.29 -10.42
C GLY A 121 14.71 14.77 -9.12
N MET A 122 15.04 15.99 -8.68
CA MET A 122 14.43 16.59 -7.49
C MET A 122 12.91 16.75 -7.62
N ALA A 123 12.41 17.13 -8.79
CA ALA A 123 10.97 17.25 -9.04
C ALA A 123 10.27 15.88 -8.99
N GLU A 124 10.89 14.84 -9.54
CA GLU A 124 10.34 13.47 -9.50
C GLU A 124 10.36 12.89 -8.08
N GLU A 125 11.45 13.09 -7.33
CA GLU A 125 11.55 12.71 -5.92
C GLU A 125 10.50 13.39 -5.06
N ALA A 126 10.27 14.70 -5.26
CA ALA A 126 9.22 15.44 -4.56
C ALA A 126 7.83 14.86 -4.86
N LYS A 127 7.51 14.59 -6.14
CA LYS A 127 6.25 13.95 -6.54
C LYS A 127 6.09 12.56 -5.90
N ASN A 128 7.16 11.77 -5.89
CA ASN A 128 7.16 10.43 -5.28
C ASN A 128 6.89 10.49 -3.78
N ALA A 129 7.52 11.44 -3.08
CA ALA A 129 7.32 11.68 -1.66
C ALA A 129 5.90 12.15 -1.35
N GLU A 130 5.36 13.11 -2.13
CA GLU A 130 4.00 13.60 -1.99
C GLU A 130 2.96 12.49 -2.16
N GLY A 131 3.07 11.68 -3.21
CA GLY A 131 2.14 10.56 -3.47
C GLY A 131 2.16 9.52 -2.35
N THR A 132 3.36 9.17 -1.87
CA THR A 132 3.53 8.19 -0.78
C THR A 132 3.01 8.72 0.55
N LEU A 133 3.29 10.00 0.85
CA LEU A 133 2.82 10.67 2.06
C LEU A 133 1.30 10.81 2.07
N ALA A 134 0.70 11.19 0.94
CA ALA A 134 -0.75 11.28 0.80
C ALA A 134 -1.42 9.93 1.09
N SER A 135 -0.87 8.83 0.55
CA SER A 135 -1.34 7.48 0.85
C SER A 135 -1.17 7.13 2.35
N PHE A 136 -0.02 7.41 2.94
CA PHE A 136 0.21 7.17 4.37
C PHE A 136 -0.81 7.90 5.25
N VAL A 137 -1.06 9.18 4.96
CA VAL A 137 -2.06 9.99 5.68
C VAL A 137 -3.47 9.42 5.46
N PHE A 138 -3.80 9.01 4.24
CA PHE A 138 -5.07 8.37 3.93
C PHE A 138 -5.28 7.11 4.79
N PHE A 139 -4.30 6.20 4.87
CA PHE A 139 -4.43 4.98 5.68
C PHE A 139 -4.45 5.28 7.18
N ARG A 140 -3.75 6.32 7.66
CA ARG A 140 -3.88 6.80 9.05
C ARG A 140 -5.30 7.27 9.37
N LEU A 141 -5.92 8.02 8.45
CA LEU A 141 -7.31 8.47 8.59
C LEU A 141 -8.29 7.30 8.47
N LEU A 142 -8.06 6.36 7.55
CA LEU A 142 -8.87 5.17 7.40
C LEU A 142 -8.86 4.32 8.66
N GLN A 143 -7.69 4.11 9.27
CA GLN A 143 -7.53 3.41 10.55
C GLN A 143 -8.34 4.09 11.66
N PHE A 144 -8.39 5.43 11.68
CA PHE A 144 -9.26 6.17 12.60
C PHE A 144 -10.75 5.94 12.34
N VAL A 145 -11.18 6.00 11.08
CA VAL A 145 -12.59 5.76 10.67
C VAL A 145 -13.02 4.34 11.00
N VAL A 146 -12.19 3.34 10.73
CA VAL A 146 -12.47 1.93 11.05
C VAL A 146 -12.60 1.72 12.56
N ARG A 147 -11.70 2.33 13.36
CA ARG A 147 -11.78 2.31 14.83
C ARG A 147 -13.08 2.94 15.34
N TRP A 148 -13.46 4.08 14.77
CA TRP A 148 -14.73 4.73 15.09
C TRP A 148 -15.93 3.86 14.74
N TYR A 149 -15.97 3.30 13.53
CA TYR A 149 -17.08 2.49 13.04
C TYR A 149 -17.29 1.21 13.88
N LEU A 150 -16.22 0.51 14.23
CA LEU A 150 -16.31 -0.78 14.95
C LEU A 150 -16.55 -0.62 16.47
N PHE A 151 -16.08 0.45 17.09
CA PHE A 151 -16.06 0.59 18.56
C PHE A 151 -16.74 1.84 19.10
N GLY A 152 -17.24 2.73 18.23
CA GLY A 152 -17.94 3.96 18.62
C GLY A 152 -17.08 4.98 19.38
N LYS A 153 -15.75 4.82 19.39
CA LYS A 153 -14.80 5.72 20.05
C LYS A 153 -13.64 6.06 19.12
N CYS A 154 -13.37 7.36 18.97
CA CYS A 154 -12.36 7.91 18.05
C CYS A 154 -10.92 7.65 18.51
N THR A 155 -10.72 7.38 19.81
CA THR A 155 -9.39 7.28 20.40
C THR A 155 -9.35 6.12 21.39
N PHE A 156 -8.58 5.08 21.05
CA PHE A 156 -7.94 4.29 22.08
C PHE A 156 -6.72 5.07 22.54
N ARG A 157 -6.64 5.40 23.82
CA ARG A 157 -5.35 5.81 24.41
C ARG A 157 -4.34 4.73 24.01
N THR A 158 -3.28 5.10 23.32
CA THR A 158 -2.11 4.25 23.12
C THR A 158 -1.73 3.69 24.48
N PHE A 159 -2.00 2.40 24.70
CA PHE A 159 -1.83 1.83 26.02
C PHE A 159 -0.34 1.59 26.22
N SER A 160 0.24 2.34 27.15
CA SER A 160 1.59 2.07 27.66
C SER A 160 1.60 0.65 28.22
N TYR A 161 2.50 -0.18 27.71
CA TYR A 161 2.69 -1.58 28.13
C TYR A 161 3.01 -1.71 29.65
N PHE A 162 3.28 -0.59 30.32
CA PHE A 162 3.50 -0.48 31.77
C PHE A 162 2.42 0.35 32.47
N GLY A 163 1.17 -0.13 32.46
CA GLY A 163 0.06 0.42 33.26
C GLY A 163 -0.38 -0.54 34.35
N LEU A 164 -0.11 -0.20 35.61
CA LEU A 164 -0.39 -0.98 36.82
C LEU A 164 -1.80 -1.62 36.86
N ARG A 165 -1.80 -2.88 37.31
CA ARG A 165 -2.89 -3.67 37.89
C ARG A 165 -3.87 -2.79 38.71
N GLY A 166 -5.09 -2.64 38.22
CA GLY A 166 -6.16 -1.88 38.88
C GLY A 166 -7.54 -2.51 38.65
N ARG A 167 -7.95 -3.32 39.62
CA ARG A 167 -9.20 -4.09 39.75
C ARG A 167 -10.44 -3.18 39.86
N ARG A 168 -11.48 -3.39 39.03
CA ARG A 168 -12.88 -3.33 39.48
C ARG A 168 -13.84 -3.92 38.43
N GLN A 169 -14.42 -5.04 38.81
CA GLN A 169 -15.51 -5.74 38.14
C GLN A 169 -16.82 -5.06 38.59
N SER A 170 -17.66 -4.67 37.65
CA SER A 170 -19.07 -4.37 37.90
C SER A 170 -19.86 -4.97 36.77
N GLU A 171 -20.72 -5.91 37.13
CA GLU A 171 -21.77 -6.50 36.30
C GLU A 171 -22.68 -5.41 35.73
N LEU A 172 -23.13 -5.61 34.49
CA LEU A 172 -24.44 -5.17 33.99
C LEU A 172 -24.70 -5.79 32.62
N ASN A 173 -25.90 -6.37 32.51
CA ASN A 173 -26.40 -7.14 31.38
C ASN A 173 -26.68 -6.31 30.12
N ASP A 174 -26.59 -7.05 29.02
CA ASP A 174 -27.32 -6.92 27.75
C ASP A 174 -26.84 -5.96 26.65
N SER A 175 -26.74 -6.53 25.44
CA SER A 175 -26.57 -5.92 24.10
C SER A 175 -25.20 -5.43 23.59
N THR A 176 -24.04 -5.65 24.24
CA THR A 176 -22.75 -5.17 23.67
C THR A 176 -21.59 -6.17 23.75
N VAL A 177 -21.67 -7.24 22.95
CA VAL A 177 -20.67 -8.33 22.87
C VAL A 177 -19.26 -7.86 22.45
N LEU A 178 -19.12 -6.70 21.78
CA LEU A 178 -17.81 -6.12 21.43
C LEU A 178 -17.12 -5.32 22.56
N SER A 179 -17.80 -5.05 23.68
CA SER A 179 -17.24 -4.25 24.77
C SER A 179 -16.27 -5.04 25.66
N ILE A 180 -16.46 -6.36 25.78
CA ILE A 180 -15.72 -7.28 26.67
C ILE A 180 -14.37 -7.73 26.06
N ILE A 181 -14.14 -7.43 24.78
CA ILE A 181 -12.93 -7.85 24.06
C ILE A 181 -11.68 -7.13 24.63
N PRO A 182 -10.59 -7.86 24.98
CA PRO A 182 -9.35 -7.25 25.46
C PRO A 182 -8.79 -6.27 24.42
N PRO A 183 -8.12 -5.18 24.86
CA PRO A 183 -7.70 -4.09 23.97
C PRO A 183 -6.81 -4.58 22.80
N ASN A 184 -5.99 -5.60 23.02
CA ASN A 184 -5.15 -6.21 21.98
C ASN A 184 -5.97 -6.83 20.84
N LYS A 185 -7.11 -7.47 21.17
CA LYS A 185 -7.99 -8.07 20.17
C LYS A 185 -8.78 -6.99 19.41
N LYS A 186 -9.14 -5.86 20.05
CA LYS A 186 -9.76 -4.70 19.37
C LYS A 186 -8.82 -4.03 18.36
N TRP A 187 -7.58 -3.77 18.77
CA TRP A 187 -6.56 -3.22 17.87
C TRP A 187 -6.31 -4.16 16.67
N ARG A 188 -6.15 -5.46 16.93
CA ARG A 188 -5.93 -6.47 15.90
C ARG A 188 -7.05 -6.51 14.87
N ILE A 189 -8.31 -6.48 15.30
CA ILE A 189 -9.48 -6.46 14.40
C ILE A 189 -9.46 -5.19 13.51
N CYS A 190 -9.12 -4.03 14.07
CA CYS A 190 -9.02 -2.80 13.26
C CYS A 190 -7.91 -2.91 12.22
N ASN A 191 -6.73 -3.39 12.62
CA ASN A 191 -5.60 -3.55 11.72
C ASN A 191 -5.96 -4.51 10.58
N GLU A 192 -6.53 -5.67 10.92
CA GLU A 192 -6.97 -6.67 9.95
C GLU A 192 -8.00 -6.11 8.96
N ALA A 193 -8.93 -5.27 9.43
CA ALA A 193 -9.91 -4.62 8.57
C ALA A 193 -9.28 -3.60 7.61
N VAL A 194 -8.31 -2.80 8.05
CA VAL A 194 -7.58 -1.88 7.17
C VAL A 194 -6.72 -2.64 6.15
N SER A 195 -6.05 -3.71 6.59
CA SER A 195 -5.29 -4.60 5.70
C SER A 195 -6.18 -5.29 4.66
N LEU A 196 -7.40 -5.67 5.05
CA LEU A 196 -8.40 -6.20 4.12
C LEU A 196 -8.80 -5.17 3.06
N ILE A 197 -9.08 -3.92 3.46
CA ILE A 197 -9.41 -2.84 2.52
C ILE A 197 -8.25 -2.59 1.56
N HIS A 198 -7.02 -2.54 2.08
CA HIS A 198 -5.83 -2.37 1.26
C HIS A 198 -5.69 -3.51 0.24
N SER A 199 -5.71 -4.76 0.68
CA SER A 199 -5.52 -5.91 -0.21
C SER A 199 -6.60 -6.03 -1.29
N ILE A 200 -7.85 -5.65 -1.00
CA ILE A 200 -8.91 -5.56 -2.01
C ILE A 200 -8.57 -4.48 -3.04
N ALA A 201 -8.21 -3.28 -2.58
CA ALA A 201 -7.89 -2.16 -3.46
C ALA A 201 -6.65 -2.43 -4.31
N SER A 202 -5.54 -2.84 -3.70
CA SER A 202 -4.26 -3.04 -4.38
C SER A 202 -4.26 -4.30 -5.24
N GLY A 203 -4.84 -5.40 -4.78
CA GLY A 203 -4.89 -6.66 -5.53
C GLY A 203 -5.74 -6.57 -6.80
N LEU A 204 -6.95 -5.99 -6.71
CA LEU A 204 -7.81 -5.81 -7.88
C LEU A 204 -7.24 -4.76 -8.84
N TRP A 205 -6.63 -3.69 -8.32
CA TRP A 205 -5.95 -2.70 -9.15
C TRP A 205 -4.73 -3.29 -9.86
N ALA A 206 -3.92 -4.11 -9.18
CA ALA A 206 -2.80 -4.80 -9.81
C ALA A 206 -3.27 -5.72 -10.95
N ALA A 207 -4.35 -6.50 -10.72
CA ALA A 207 -4.95 -7.33 -11.75
C ALA A 207 -5.42 -6.49 -12.95
N TYR A 208 -6.13 -5.39 -12.70
CA TYR A 208 -6.56 -4.46 -13.74
C TYR A 208 -5.37 -3.90 -14.53
N ALA A 209 -4.31 -3.46 -13.85
CA ALA A 209 -3.13 -2.88 -14.49
C ALA A 209 -2.43 -3.89 -15.41
N LEU A 210 -2.26 -5.14 -14.98
CA LEU A 210 -1.62 -6.19 -15.79
C LEU A 210 -2.48 -6.63 -16.98
N LEU A 211 -3.81 -6.66 -16.82
CA LEU A 211 -4.72 -7.03 -17.91
C LEU A 211 -4.86 -5.92 -18.96
N TYR A 212 -4.85 -4.65 -18.55
CA TYR A 212 -5.03 -3.52 -19.45
C TYR A 212 -3.73 -3.06 -20.12
N PHE A 213 -2.60 -3.12 -19.40
CA PHE A 213 -1.29 -2.71 -19.91
C PHE A 213 -0.37 -3.94 -20.05
N PRO A 214 -0.47 -4.73 -21.14
CA PRO A 214 0.33 -5.94 -21.32
C PRO A 214 1.84 -5.66 -21.38
N ASN A 215 2.21 -4.41 -21.68
CA ASN A 215 3.59 -3.94 -21.67
C ASN A 215 4.24 -4.03 -20.29
N LEU A 216 3.46 -4.06 -19.20
CA LEU A 216 3.97 -4.32 -17.85
C LEU A 216 4.58 -5.72 -17.71
N LEU A 217 4.17 -6.69 -18.55
CA LEU A 217 4.72 -8.06 -18.55
C LEU A 217 5.78 -8.28 -19.63
N SER A 218 5.65 -7.63 -20.79
CA SER A 218 6.62 -7.79 -21.89
C SER A 218 7.91 -7.02 -21.65
N ASP A 219 7.84 -5.81 -21.08
CA ASP A 219 9.00 -5.02 -20.66
C ASP A 219 8.90 -4.67 -19.17
N MET A 220 9.21 -5.65 -18.33
CA MET A 220 9.19 -5.48 -16.87
C MET A 220 10.27 -4.52 -16.35
N ILE A 221 11.25 -4.11 -17.17
CA ILE A 221 12.37 -3.26 -16.73
C ILE A 221 12.05 -1.78 -16.96
N ASN A 222 11.71 -1.39 -18.19
CA ASN A 222 11.66 0.04 -18.56
C ASN A 222 10.23 0.57 -18.73
N TYR A 223 9.25 -0.29 -19.01
CA TYR A 223 7.89 0.18 -19.22
C TYR A 223 7.29 0.72 -17.92
N ARG A 224 6.72 1.93 -18.01
CA ARG A 224 6.02 2.61 -16.92
C ARG A 224 4.67 3.13 -17.39
N CYS A 225 3.71 3.14 -16.47
CA CYS A 225 2.43 3.78 -16.66
C CYS A 225 1.97 4.46 -15.36
N ASP A 226 1.26 5.57 -15.47
CA ASP A 226 0.80 6.33 -14.30
C ASP A 226 -0.13 5.52 -13.40
N VAL A 227 -0.93 4.62 -13.99
CA VAL A 227 -1.83 3.71 -13.26
C VAL A 227 -1.04 2.79 -12.33
N GLY A 228 0.09 2.24 -12.79
CA GLY A 228 0.96 1.40 -11.98
C GLY A 228 1.74 2.20 -10.94
N VAL A 229 2.22 3.39 -11.28
CA VAL A 229 2.95 4.27 -10.35
C VAL A 229 2.03 4.76 -9.22
N ASN A 230 0.77 5.09 -9.51
CA ASN A 230 -0.20 5.47 -8.48
C ASN A 230 -0.54 4.31 -7.54
N LEU A 231 -0.66 3.09 -8.08
CA LEU A 231 -0.82 1.88 -7.27
C LEU A 231 0.41 1.63 -6.38
N LEU A 232 1.63 1.88 -6.90
CA LEU A 232 2.85 1.82 -6.11
C LEU A 232 2.82 2.82 -4.95
N PHE A 233 2.42 4.08 -5.16
CA PHE A 233 2.29 5.05 -4.07
C PHE A 233 1.23 4.65 -3.04
N LEU A 234 0.08 4.14 -3.50
CA LEU A 234 -0.98 3.62 -2.62
C LEU A 234 -0.42 2.53 -1.72
N SER A 235 0.25 1.53 -2.29
CA SER A 235 0.81 0.41 -1.54
C SER A 235 1.99 0.80 -0.66
N ALA A 236 2.89 1.67 -1.13
CA ALA A 236 4.02 2.14 -0.32
C ALA A 236 3.54 2.87 0.96
N GLY A 237 2.57 3.78 0.83
CA GLY A 237 2.02 4.50 1.97
C GLY A 237 1.32 3.57 2.98
N TYR A 238 0.56 2.58 2.49
CA TYR A 238 -0.04 1.55 3.35
C TYR A 238 1.02 0.70 4.07
N LEU A 239 2.04 0.20 3.35
CA LEU A 239 3.07 -0.65 3.96
C LEU A 239 3.84 0.10 5.04
N ILE A 240 4.15 1.39 4.83
CA ILE A 240 4.79 2.24 5.86
C ILE A 240 3.85 2.42 7.07
N HIS A 241 2.56 2.66 6.82
CA HIS A 241 1.55 2.75 7.88
C HIS A 241 1.48 1.47 8.71
N ASP A 242 1.32 0.32 8.07
CA ASP A 242 1.15 -0.97 8.73
C ASP A 242 2.45 -1.42 9.43
N LEU A 243 3.62 -1.20 8.81
CA LEU A 243 4.91 -1.43 9.44
C LEU A 243 5.05 -0.64 10.76
N ALA A 244 4.68 0.64 10.75
CA ALA A 244 4.72 1.48 11.94
C ALA A 244 3.72 1.00 13.01
N ASP A 245 2.49 0.64 12.62
CA ASP A 245 1.49 0.11 13.56
C ASP A 245 1.94 -1.24 14.16
N LEU A 246 2.53 -2.14 13.38
CA LEU A 246 3.06 -3.41 13.87
C LEU A 246 4.23 -3.23 14.85
N LEU A 247 5.19 -2.36 14.52
CA LEU A 247 6.37 -2.10 15.36
C LEU A 247 6.02 -1.54 16.73
N ILE A 248 4.99 -0.69 16.81
CA ILE A 248 4.55 -0.05 18.05
C ILE A 248 3.77 -1.02 18.93
N ASN A 249 2.91 -1.86 18.34
CA ASN A 249 1.86 -2.55 19.08
C ASN A 249 2.12 -4.04 19.35
N GLU A 250 3.08 -4.70 18.67
CA GLU A 250 3.20 -6.15 18.75
C GLU A 250 4.67 -6.65 18.68
N ARG A 251 5.05 -7.59 19.56
CA ARG A 251 6.42 -8.14 19.68
C ARG A 251 6.42 -9.67 19.72
N SER A 252 5.93 -10.33 18.66
CA SER A 252 5.96 -11.80 18.54
C SER A 252 6.90 -12.28 17.42
N LYS A 253 7.47 -13.48 17.57
CA LYS A 253 8.34 -14.13 16.57
C LYS A 253 7.67 -14.27 15.19
N ARG A 254 6.35 -14.55 15.17
CA ARG A 254 5.57 -14.62 13.92
C ARG A 254 5.43 -13.26 13.24
N ILE A 255 5.29 -12.19 14.02
CA ILE A 255 5.23 -10.82 13.49
C ILE A 255 6.59 -10.38 12.95
N LEU A 256 7.71 -10.86 13.50
CA LEU A 256 9.04 -10.56 12.97
C LEU A 256 9.22 -11.03 11.51
N GLU A 257 8.65 -12.19 11.16
CA GLU A 257 8.66 -12.68 9.79
C GLU A 257 7.83 -11.80 8.84
N LEU A 258 6.64 -11.36 9.29
CA LEU A 258 5.80 -10.42 8.55
C LEU A 258 6.50 -9.05 8.39
N LEU A 259 7.17 -8.59 9.44
CA LEU A 259 7.96 -7.36 9.44
C LEU A 259 9.09 -7.44 8.41
N PHE A 260 9.80 -8.57 8.38
CA PHE A 260 10.83 -8.83 7.37
C PHE A 260 10.25 -8.80 5.97
N HIS A 261 9.09 -9.42 5.74
CA HIS A 261 8.40 -9.36 4.45
C HIS A 261 8.08 -7.90 4.05
N HIS A 262 7.50 -7.09 4.93
CA HIS A 262 7.21 -5.68 4.65
C HIS A 262 8.47 -4.85 4.36
N PHE A 263 9.56 -5.11 5.08
CA PHE A 263 10.84 -4.45 4.81
C PHE A 263 11.37 -4.76 3.40
N ILE A 264 11.33 -6.02 2.98
CA ILE A 264 11.77 -6.43 1.64
C ILE A 264 10.89 -5.83 0.54
N VAL A 265 9.57 -5.79 0.73
CA VAL A 265 8.66 -5.17 -0.24
C VAL A 265 8.90 -3.65 -0.33
N LEU A 266 9.11 -2.97 0.80
CA LEU A 266 9.46 -1.55 0.80
C LEU A 266 10.80 -1.28 0.12
N LEU A 267 11.78 -2.17 0.27
CA LEU A 267 13.05 -2.09 -0.47
C LEU A 267 12.83 -2.22 -1.99
N ALA A 268 11.92 -3.10 -2.42
CA ALA A 268 11.55 -3.24 -3.83
C ALA A 268 10.91 -1.94 -4.36
N PHE A 269 9.99 -1.35 -3.61
CA PHE A 269 9.33 -0.11 -3.97
C PHE A 269 10.32 1.05 -4.04
N ALA A 270 11.20 1.17 -3.04
CA ALA A 270 12.25 2.19 -3.02
C ALA A 270 13.17 2.06 -4.23
N THR A 271 13.56 0.83 -4.60
CA THR A 271 14.38 0.57 -5.79
C THR A 271 13.67 1.06 -7.05
N THR A 272 12.39 0.74 -7.23
CA THR A 272 11.61 1.19 -8.39
C THR A 272 11.40 2.71 -8.43
N LEU A 273 11.22 3.37 -7.29
CA LEU A 273 11.04 4.81 -7.21
C LEU A 273 12.34 5.59 -7.47
N VAL A 274 13.49 5.06 -7.04
CA VAL A 274 14.80 5.72 -7.24
C VAL A 274 15.35 5.46 -8.64
N THR A 275 15.23 4.22 -9.13
CA THR A 275 15.78 3.85 -10.45
C THR A 275 14.85 4.15 -11.60
N ASN A 276 13.57 4.43 -11.32
CA ASN A 276 12.52 4.57 -12.32
C ASN A 276 12.42 3.36 -13.26
N LYS A 277 12.69 2.17 -12.72
CA LYS A 277 12.67 0.88 -13.43
C LYS A 277 11.95 -0.18 -12.61
N PHE A 278 11.69 -1.33 -13.21
CA PHE A 278 11.11 -2.50 -12.55
C PHE A 278 9.66 -2.33 -12.08
N LEU A 279 8.91 -1.41 -12.70
CA LEU A 279 7.50 -1.21 -12.34
C LEU A 279 6.70 -2.50 -12.56
N GLY A 280 6.91 -3.20 -13.68
CA GLY A 280 6.25 -4.47 -13.98
C GLY A 280 6.49 -5.54 -12.91
N VAL A 281 7.72 -5.66 -12.41
CA VAL A 281 8.08 -6.59 -11.31
C VAL A 281 7.29 -6.27 -10.05
N VAL A 282 7.20 -4.99 -9.69
CA VAL A 282 6.46 -4.52 -8.52
C VAL A 282 4.96 -4.76 -8.65
N ILE A 283 4.36 -4.48 -9.81
CA ILE A 283 2.92 -4.73 -10.02
C ILE A 283 2.62 -6.24 -9.99
N CYS A 284 3.49 -7.08 -10.57
CA CYS A 284 3.40 -8.53 -10.40
C CYS A 284 3.50 -8.96 -8.93
N GLY A 285 4.40 -8.35 -8.15
CA GLY A 285 4.49 -8.56 -6.71
C GLY A 285 3.19 -8.20 -5.98
N LEU A 286 2.59 -7.05 -6.31
CA LEU A 286 1.32 -6.59 -5.75
C LEU A 286 0.12 -7.47 -6.13
N LEU A 287 0.19 -8.20 -7.24
CA LEU A 287 -0.84 -9.19 -7.60
C LEU A 287 -0.99 -10.28 -6.53
N MET A 288 0.06 -10.55 -5.75
CA MET A 288 0.03 -11.50 -4.64
C MET A 288 -0.95 -11.09 -3.52
N GLU A 289 -1.33 -9.80 -3.44
CA GLU A 289 -2.30 -9.29 -2.47
C GLU A 289 -3.71 -9.84 -2.68
N LEU A 290 -4.04 -10.36 -3.88
CA LEU A 290 -5.31 -11.05 -4.11
C LEU A 290 -5.49 -12.26 -3.19
N ASN A 291 -4.42 -12.96 -2.82
CA ASN A 291 -4.50 -14.00 -1.82
C ASN A 291 -4.71 -13.44 -0.40
N SER A 292 -4.09 -12.30 -0.08
CA SER A 292 -4.22 -11.63 1.23
C SER A 292 -5.68 -11.28 1.55
N ILE A 293 -6.53 -11.00 0.56
CA ILE A 293 -7.98 -10.78 0.74
C ILE A 293 -8.62 -11.96 1.47
N PHE A 294 -8.38 -13.18 1.01
CA PHE A 294 -8.98 -14.39 1.59
C PHE A 294 -8.32 -14.77 2.92
N LEU A 295 -7.03 -14.47 3.08
CA LEU A 295 -6.31 -14.69 4.33
C LEU A 295 -6.85 -13.78 5.44
N HIS A 296 -7.02 -12.48 5.18
CA HIS A 296 -7.59 -11.52 6.11
C HIS A 296 -9.08 -11.79 6.36
N SER A 297 -9.84 -12.16 5.33
CA SER A 297 -11.24 -12.58 5.48
C SER A 297 -11.37 -13.79 6.42
N ARG A 298 -10.48 -14.79 6.29
CA ARG A 298 -10.44 -15.96 7.18
C ARG A 298 -10.07 -15.59 8.60
N SER A 299 -9.07 -14.72 8.77
CA SER A 299 -8.66 -14.21 10.08
C SER A 299 -9.80 -13.49 10.79
N MET A 300 -10.55 -12.66 10.06
CA MET A 300 -11.75 -11.99 10.55
C MET A 300 -12.83 -12.99 10.96
N LEU A 301 -13.17 -13.97 10.12
CA LEU A 301 -14.16 -15.01 10.46
C LEU A 301 -13.78 -15.79 11.73
N ASN A 302 -12.50 -16.12 11.89
CA ASN A 302 -11.99 -16.74 13.11
C ASN A 302 -12.13 -15.82 14.34
N LEU A 303 -11.88 -14.51 14.18
CA LEU A 303 -11.98 -13.54 15.27
C LEU A 303 -13.43 -13.34 15.74
N TYR A 304 -14.40 -13.44 14.83
CA TYR A 304 -15.84 -13.40 15.10
C TYR A 304 -16.42 -14.71 15.65
N GLY A 305 -15.62 -15.79 15.71
CA GLY A 305 -16.07 -17.07 16.26
C GLY A 305 -17.09 -17.80 15.38
N THR A 306 -17.04 -17.61 14.05
CA THR A 306 -17.92 -18.34 13.14
C THR A 306 -17.62 -19.84 13.20
N ASP A 307 -18.66 -20.69 13.27
CA ASP A 307 -18.48 -22.16 13.28
C ASP A 307 -17.69 -22.61 12.04
N LYS A 308 -16.65 -23.43 12.25
CA LYS A 308 -15.81 -24.01 11.19
C LYS A 308 -16.59 -24.91 10.23
N LYS A 309 -17.78 -25.38 10.63
CA LYS A 309 -18.70 -26.15 9.79
C LYS A 309 -19.53 -25.27 8.84
N SER A 310 -19.58 -23.96 9.07
CA SER A 310 -20.28 -22.99 8.23
C SER A 310 -19.80 -23.08 6.77
N PRO A 311 -20.73 -23.06 5.79
CA PRO A 311 -20.37 -23.08 4.37
C PRO A 311 -19.54 -21.84 3.97
N GLN A 312 -19.79 -20.69 4.60
CA GLN A 312 -19.02 -19.47 4.39
C GLN A 312 -17.55 -19.66 4.79
N PHE A 313 -17.31 -20.28 5.94
CA PHE A 313 -15.96 -20.56 6.42
C PHE A 313 -15.20 -21.50 5.47
N ARG A 314 -15.86 -22.60 5.06
CA ARG A 314 -15.27 -23.59 4.14
C ARG A 314 -14.97 -22.98 2.77
N MET A 315 -15.86 -22.13 2.25
CA MET A 315 -15.64 -21.44 0.98
C MET A 315 -14.45 -20.49 1.05
N VAL A 316 -14.31 -19.70 2.11
CA VAL A 316 -13.16 -18.80 2.29
C VAL A 316 -11.85 -19.59 2.45
N ALA A 317 -11.87 -20.71 3.18
CA ALA A 317 -10.71 -21.59 3.30
C ALA A 317 -10.29 -22.18 1.93
N LEU A 318 -11.25 -22.64 1.14
CA LEU A 318 -11.01 -23.14 -0.22
C LEU A 318 -10.45 -22.05 -1.13
N LEU A 319 -11.07 -20.88 -1.17
CA LEU A 319 -10.62 -19.75 -1.98
C LEU A 319 -9.23 -19.29 -1.57
N ASN A 320 -8.92 -19.25 -0.27
CA ASN A 320 -7.58 -18.97 0.23
C ASN A 320 -6.56 -19.99 -0.29
N MET A 321 -6.89 -21.29 -0.31
CA MET A 321 -5.99 -22.33 -0.82
C MET A 321 -5.74 -22.19 -2.33
N VAL A 322 -6.80 -21.99 -3.11
CA VAL A 322 -6.69 -21.82 -4.57
C VAL A 322 -5.88 -20.57 -4.90
N THR A 323 -6.18 -19.45 -4.26
CA THR A 323 -5.47 -18.18 -4.50
C THR A 323 -4.03 -18.20 -4.01
N LEU A 324 -3.71 -18.96 -2.97
CA LEU A 324 -2.33 -19.17 -2.53
C LEU A 324 -1.48 -19.82 -3.63
N ILE A 325 -2.01 -20.85 -4.29
CA ILE A 325 -1.30 -21.54 -5.38
C ILE A 325 -1.18 -20.62 -6.60
N VAL A 326 -2.29 -19.99 -7.02
CA VAL A 326 -2.33 -19.19 -8.25
C VAL A 326 -1.60 -17.86 -8.09
N PHE A 327 -1.98 -17.04 -7.12
CA PHE A 327 -1.50 -15.66 -7.02
C PHE A 327 -0.22 -15.52 -6.20
N ARG A 328 0.11 -16.46 -5.31
CA ARG A 328 1.41 -16.43 -4.61
C ARG A 328 2.43 -17.35 -5.26
N MET A 329 2.16 -18.66 -5.33
CA MET A 329 3.18 -19.61 -5.79
C MET A 329 3.51 -19.44 -7.28
N ALA A 330 2.51 -19.38 -8.16
CA ALA A 330 2.79 -19.23 -9.59
C ALA A 330 3.46 -17.89 -9.92
N VAL A 331 3.02 -16.80 -9.30
CA VAL A 331 3.67 -15.48 -9.46
C VAL A 331 5.10 -15.48 -8.93
N SER A 332 5.36 -16.11 -7.78
CA SER A 332 6.73 -16.22 -7.23
C SER A 332 7.64 -17.01 -8.16
N VAL A 333 7.15 -18.12 -8.73
CA VAL A 333 7.90 -18.91 -9.72
C VAL A 333 8.16 -18.10 -10.99
N TYR A 334 7.15 -17.37 -11.48
CA TYR A 334 7.29 -16.51 -12.66
C TYR A 334 8.35 -15.42 -12.46
N LEU A 335 8.32 -14.70 -11.34
CA LEU A 335 9.31 -13.66 -11.03
C LEU A 335 10.71 -14.25 -10.86
N PHE A 336 10.83 -15.43 -10.26
CA PHE A 336 12.11 -16.13 -10.12
C PHE A 336 12.67 -16.56 -11.48
N TYR A 337 11.83 -17.10 -12.36
CA TYR A 337 12.21 -17.44 -13.75
C TYR A 337 12.63 -16.20 -14.53
N TRP A 338 11.87 -15.11 -14.43
CA TRP A 338 12.21 -13.86 -15.10
C TRP A 338 13.55 -13.29 -14.62
N MET A 339 13.80 -13.33 -13.31
CA MET A 339 15.09 -12.94 -12.75
C MET A 339 16.23 -13.78 -13.31
N ALA A 340 16.09 -15.10 -13.30
CA ALA A 340 17.14 -16.01 -13.79
C ALA A 340 17.47 -15.79 -15.28
N THR A 341 16.49 -15.44 -16.10
CA THR A 341 16.66 -15.20 -17.54
C THR A 341 17.22 -13.82 -17.87
N ASN A 342 16.93 -12.79 -17.06
CA ASN A 342 17.36 -11.42 -17.33
C ASN A 342 18.59 -10.99 -16.52
N PHE A 343 19.09 -11.82 -15.59
CA PHE A 343 20.19 -11.51 -14.70
C PHE A 343 21.44 -10.99 -15.43
N ASN A 344 21.85 -11.65 -16.53
CA ASN A 344 23.06 -11.28 -17.27
C ASN A 344 22.93 -9.98 -18.06
N SER A 345 21.69 -9.54 -18.32
CA SER A 345 21.40 -8.31 -19.08
C SER A 345 21.33 -7.07 -18.19
N MET A 346 21.26 -7.26 -16.86
CA MET A 346 21.16 -6.17 -15.90
C MET A 346 22.53 -5.72 -15.40
N GLN A 347 22.64 -4.43 -15.08
CA GLN A 347 23.81 -3.93 -14.36
C GLN A 347 23.81 -4.46 -12.92
N TRP A 348 25.00 -4.71 -12.36
CA TRP A 348 25.15 -5.29 -11.02
C TRP A 348 24.44 -4.48 -9.92
N LEU A 349 24.43 -3.15 -10.03
CA LEU A 349 23.77 -2.25 -9.08
C LEU A 349 22.24 -2.43 -9.05
N GLU A 350 21.64 -2.86 -10.16
CA GLU A 350 20.19 -3.12 -10.27
C GLU A 350 19.88 -4.61 -10.01
N ALA A 351 20.77 -5.51 -10.43
CA ALA A 351 20.57 -6.96 -10.33
C ALA A 351 20.61 -7.47 -8.89
N ILE A 352 21.60 -7.06 -8.08
CA ILE A 352 21.78 -7.53 -6.70
C ILE A 352 20.54 -7.27 -5.82
N PRO A 353 20.02 -6.02 -5.70
CA PRO A 353 18.84 -5.77 -4.86
C PRO A 353 17.62 -6.53 -5.38
N THR A 354 17.46 -6.63 -6.70
CA THR A 354 16.31 -7.31 -7.31
C THR A 354 16.35 -8.82 -7.05
N VAL A 355 17.54 -9.47 -7.09
CA VAL A 355 17.71 -10.89 -6.73
C VAL A 355 17.36 -11.12 -5.26
N LEU A 356 17.84 -10.24 -4.38
CA LEU A 356 17.57 -10.31 -2.94
C LEU A 356 16.07 -10.23 -2.67
N VAL A 357 15.38 -9.28 -3.29
CA VAL A 357 13.93 -9.09 -3.16
C VAL A 357 13.17 -10.33 -3.65
N ILE A 358 13.40 -10.77 -4.88
CA ILE A 358 12.65 -11.88 -5.49
C ILE A 358 12.87 -13.19 -4.72
N SER A 359 14.11 -13.47 -4.31
CA SER A 359 14.43 -14.68 -3.54
C SER A 359 13.80 -14.68 -2.15
N SER A 360 13.85 -13.54 -1.46
CA SER A 360 13.25 -13.36 -0.13
C SER A 360 11.71 -13.44 -0.18
N LEU A 361 11.08 -12.85 -1.20
CA LEU A 361 9.63 -12.98 -1.44
C LEU A 361 9.24 -14.42 -1.71
N CYS A 362 9.98 -15.14 -2.56
CA CYS A 362 9.73 -16.54 -2.84
C CYS A 362 9.82 -17.40 -1.56
N THR A 363 10.82 -17.16 -0.72
CA THR A 363 11.00 -17.91 0.54
C THR A 363 9.88 -17.60 1.53
N THR A 364 9.57 -16.31 1.77
CA THR A 364 8.49 -15.92 2.70
C THR A 364 7.11 -16.43 2.24
N ASN A 365 6.82 -16.40 0.94
CA ASN A 365 5.60 -16.98 0.38
C ASN A 365 5.54 -18.50 0.55
N THR A 366 6.66 -19.20 0.40
CA THR A 366 6.73 -20.66 0.59
C THR A 366 6.51 -21.03 2.06
N VAL A 367 7.09 -20.28 3.01
CA VAL A 367 6.86 -20.49 4.46
C VAL A 367 5.39 -20.24 4.82
N LEU A 368 4.78 -19.19 4.28
CA LEU A 368 3.36 -18.93 4.47
C LEU A 368 2.51 -20.08 3.90
N ALA A 369 2.81 -20.53 2.69
CA ALA A 369 2.09 -21.62 2.04
C ALA A 369 2.16 -22.91 2.87
N TYR A 370 3.35 -23.26 3.37
CA TYR A 370 3.55 -24.40 4.26
C TYR A 370 2.67 -24.30 5.53
N ARG A 371 2.65 -23.13 6.19
CA ARG A 371 1.85 -22.92 7.41
C ARG A 371 0.35 -23.04 7.16
N VAL A 372 -0.14 -22.48 6.05
CA VAL A 372 -1.55 -22.56 5.68
C VAL A 372 -1.94 -24.01 5.39
N MET A 373 -1.14 -24.73 4.61
CA MET A 373 -1.37 -26.15 4.31
C MET A 373 -1.32 -27.02 5.58
N ALA A 374 -0.41 -26.74 6.51
CA ALA A 374 -0.36 -27.43 7.80
C ALA A 374 -1.58 -27.14 8.68
N ALA A 375 -2.07 -25.89 8.69
CA ALA A 375 -3.27 -25.51 9.44
C ALA A 375 -4.55 -26.14 8.87
N ASP A 376 -4.59 -26.43 7.56
CA ASP A 376 -5.74 -27.02 6.87
C ASP A 376 -5.72 -28.55 6.85
N GLY A 377 -4.77 -29.18 7.55
CA GLY A 377 -4.73 -30.63 7.77
C GLY A 377 -4.21 -31.46 6.59
N LEU A 378 -3.67 -30.83 5.54
CA LEU A 378 -3.11 -31.52 4.35
C LEU A 378 -1.90 -32.40 4.67
N PHE A 379 -1.24 -32.21 5.83
CA PHE A 379 -0.10 -33.02 6.28
C PHE A 379 -0.45 -34.03 7.40
N GLY A 380 -1.74 -34.31 7.61
CA GLY A 380 -2.23 -35.26 8.60
C GLY A 380 -2.28 -34.69 10.04
N THR A 381 -3.17 -35.27 10.85
CA THR A 381 -3.43 -34.87 12.25
C THR A 381 -2.22 -34.97 13.18
N SER A 382 -1.16 -35.70 12.80
CA SER A 382 0.08 -35.84 13.57
C SER A 382 0.97 -34.58 13.60
N ARG A 383 0.69 -33.57 12.78
CA ARG A 383 1.39 -32.27 12.79
C ARG A 383 0.47 -31.08 13.08
N ALA A 384 -0.82 -31.32 13.27
CA ALA A 384 -1.65 -30.38 14.02
C ALA A 384 -1.06 -30.30 15.43
N ARG A 385 -0.83 -29.09 15.91
CA ARG A 385 -0.13 -28.75 17.17
C ARG A 385 -0.40 -29.77 18.28
N LYS A 386 0.66 -30.43 18.76
CA LYS A 386 0.62 -31.33 19.92
C LYS A 386 0.73 -30.49 21.21
N ASN A 387 -0.39 -30.15 21.83
CA ASN A 387 -0.52 -29.78 23.25
C ASN A 387 -1.57 -30.75 23.84
N ALA A 388 -1.48 -31.36 25.02
CA ALA A 388 -0.68 -31.13 26.21
C ALA A 388 -0.51 -32.45 27.00
N ASN A 389 0.48 -32.51 27.89
CA ASN A 389 0.49 -33.41 29.04
C ASN A 389 0.06 -32.57 30.27
N PRO A 390 -0.89 -33.01 31.11
CA PRO A 390 -1.40 -32.20 32.21
C PRO A 390 -0.48 -32.33 33.42
N GLY A 391 0.20 -31.25 33.79
CA GLY A 391 0.93 -31.16 35.06
C GLY A 391 2.30 -30.50 34.95
N ALA A 392 2.34 -29.19 34.77
CA ALA A 392 3.45 -28.35 35.22
C ALA A 392 3.00 -26.89 35.25
N VAL A 393 3.06 -26.31 36.44
CA VAL A 393 2.87 -24.89 36.72
C VAL A 393 4.12 -24.14 36.25
N ASP A 394 3.97 -23.16 35.34
CA ASP A 394 4.72 -21.89 35.31
C ASP A 394 4.40 -21.05 34.05
N GLY A 395 3.98 -19.79 34.25
CA GLY A 395 4.13 -18.64 33.32
C GLY A 395 3.26 -18.59 32.04
N PRO A 396 2.50 -17.51 31.77
CA PRO A 396 1.45 -17.54 30.75
C PRO A 396 1.99 -17.24 29.34
N GLU A 397 2.44 -18.27 28.65
CA GLU A 397 2.31 -18.40 27.19
C GLU A 397 1.27 -19.49 26.90
N GLY A 398 0.13 -19.12 26.31
CA GLY A 398 -0.94 -20.06 26.00
C GLY A 398 -2.18 -19.38 25.40
N GLU A 399 -2.23 -19.39 24.07
CA GLU A 399 -3.40 -19.53 23.17
C GLU A 399 -4.73 -18.81 23.46
N LEU A 400 -5.29 -18.20 22.40
CA LEU A 400 -6.74 -18.24 22.16
C LEU A 400 -7.05 -18.01 20.67
N SER A 401 -7.18 -19.11 19.94
CA SER A 401 -8.43 -19.35 19.22
C SER A 401 -9.21 -20.37 20.06
N SER A 402 -10.27 -19.88 20.69
CA SER A 402 -11.46 -20.57 21.22
C SER A 402 -11.28 -21.96 21.83
N GLU A 403 -11.51 -21.98 23.14
CA GLU A 403 -12.05 -23.10 23.92
C GLU A 403 -13.12 -23.87 23.14
N ASP A 404 -13.02 -25.20 23.17
CA ASP A 404 -14.06 -26.13 22.77
C ASP A 404 -15.11 -26.17 23.89
N GLU A 405 -16.29 -25.59 23.65
CA GLU A 405 -17.51 -26.02 24.36
C GLU A 405 -18.07 -27.23 23.61
N GLN A 406 -17.78 -28.43 24.11
CA GLN A 406 -18.51 -29.64 23.75
C GLN A 406 -19.84 -29.65 24.50
N GLU A 407 -20.94 -29.61 23.74
CA GLU A 407 -22.24 -30.07 24.23
C GLU A 407 -22.12 -31.56 24.60
N ASP A 408 -22.36 -31.86 25.88
CA ASP A 408 -22.45 -33.21 26.42
C ASP A 408 -23.65 -33.97 25.82
N GLY A 409 -23.37 -35.16 25.29
CA GLY A 409 -24.31 -36.23 24.96
C GLY A 409 -23.60 -37.58 25.14
N PRO A 410 -24.28 -38.62 25.65
CA PRO A 410 -23.82 -39.33 26.84
C PRO A 410 -22.81 -40.47 26.57
N GLY A 411 -21.86 -40.59 27.49
CA GLY A 411 -21.30 -41.87 27.92
C GLY A 411 -20.03 -42.36 27.24
N ALA A 412 -18.87 -42.01 27.81
CA ALA A 412 -17.65 -42.81 27.69
C ALA A 412 -16.95 -42.89 29.06
N PRO A 413 -16.43 -44.06 29.47
CA PRO A 413 -16.08 -44.34 30.85
C PRO A 413 -14.79 -43.64 31.29
N VAL A 414 -14.79 -43.09 32.51
CA VAL A 414 -13.62 -42.48 33.15
C VAL A 414 -12.77 -43.58 33.79
N GLU A 415 -11.50 -43.64 33.41
CA GLU A 415 -10.51 -44.54 33.99
C GLU A 415 -9.95 -43.93 35.29
N VAL A 416 -10.14 -44.59 36.43
CA VAL A 416 -9.63 -44.13 37.73
C VAL A 416 -8.54 -45.08 38.21
N ALA A 417 -7.33 -44.56 38.42
CA ALA A 417 -6.24 -45.29 39.03
C ALA A 417 -6.37 -45.24 40.56
N VAL A 418 -6.44 -46.41 41.22
CA VAL A 418 -6.45 -46.54 42.68
C VAL A 418 -5.16 -47.22 43.12
N GLN A 419 -4.42 -46.60 44.04
CA GLN A 419 -3.26 -47.21 44.69
C GLN A 419 -3.72 -47.88 45.99
N THR A 420 -3.48 -49.18 46.13
CA THR A 420 -3.76 -49.89 47.39
C THR A 420 -2.60 -49.70 48.39
N PRO A 421 -2.83 -49.90 49.70
CA PRO A 421 -1.86 -49.59 50.75
C PRO A 421 -0.54 -50.38 50.68
N ASN A 422 -0.44 -51.39 49.80
CA ASN A 422 0.75 -52.23 49.66
C ASN A 422 1.57 -51.96 48.39
N GLY A 423 1.27 -50.90 47.63
CA GLY A 423 2.21 -50.34 46.65
C GLY A 423 2.31 -51.02 45.29
N GLU A 424 1.43 -51.94 44.92
CA GLU A 424 1.34 -52.45 43.54
C GLU A 424 0.22 -51.75 42.73
N VAL A 425 0.53 -51.40 41.48
CA VAL A 425 -0.39 -50.78 40.51
C VAL A 425 -0.86 -51.85 39.52
N ASN A 426 -2.14 -52.23 39.58
CA ASN A 426 -2.78 -53.08 38.57
C ASN A 426 -3.73 -52.23 37.72
N THR A 427 -3.53 -52.26 36.40
CA THR A 427 -4.41 -51.61 35.43
C THR A 427 -5.59 -52.53 35.11
N THR A 428 -6.79 -51.95 35.00
CA THR A 428 -8.10 -52.53 34.60
C THR A 428 -8.94 -53.28 35.65
N VAL A 429 -9.90 -52.55 36.25
CA VAL A 429 -11.18 -53.10 36.73
C VAL A 429 -12.30 -52.14 36.33
N TYR A 430 -13.31 -52.64 35.60
CA TYR A 430 -14.50 -51.87 35.20
C TYR A 430 -15.57 -51.97 36.29
N ALA A 431 -16.06 -50.84 36.82
CA ALA A 431 -17.20 -50.81 37.74
C ALA A 431 -18.26 -49.82 37.24
N HIS A 432 -19.50 -50.29 37.10
CA HIS A 432 -20.68 -49.47 36.81
C HIS A 432 -21.21 -48.87 38.12
N VAL A 433 -21.35 -47.55 38.18
CA VAL A 433 -21.99 -46.85 39.31
C VAL A 433 -23.32 -46.29 38.82
N GLU A 434 -24.43 -46.84 39.31
CA GLU A 434 -25.77 -46.24 39.19
C GLU A 434 -25.89 -45.10 40.20
N THR A 435 -26.30 -43.93 39.73
CA THR A 435 -26.62 -42.78 40.58
C THR A 435 -28.14 -42.66 40.70
N HIS A 436 -28.66 -42.78 41.92
CA HIS A 436 -30.05 -42.47 42.25
C HIS A 436 -30.17 -40.99 42.62
N ASP A 437 -31.13 -40.29 42.00
CA ASP A 437 -31.49 -38.91 42.30
C ASP A 437 -31.98 -38.74 43.75
N ILE A 438 -31.45 -37.72 44.44
CA ILE A 438 -31.97 -37.24 45.73
C ILE A 438 -32.52 -35.82 45.52
N PRO A 439 -33.77 -35.52 45.91
CA PRO A 439 -34.36 -34.20 45.72
C PRO A 439 -33.86 -33.18 46.76
N PRO A 440 -33.94 -31.87 46.43
CA PRO A 440 -33.35 -30.81 47.25
C PRO A 440 -34.21 -30.50 48.48
N VAL A 441 -33.55 -30.11 49.57
CA VAL A 441 -34.15 -29.52 50.78
C VAL A 441 -33.89 -28.02 50.79
#